data_AF-A0A8J2XV68-F1
#
_entry.id   AF-A0A8J2XV68-F1
#
_cell.length_a   1.000
_cell.length_b   1.000
_cell.length_c   1.000
_cell.angle_alpha   90.00
_cell.angle_beta   90.00
_cell.angle_gamma   90.00
#
_symmetry.space_group_name_H-M   'P 1'
#
loop_
_entity.id
_entity.type
_entity.pdbx_description
1 polymer ?
#
loop_
_entity_poly.entity_id
_entity_poly.type
_entity_poly.pdbx_seq_one_letter_code
_entity_poly.pdbx_strand_id
1 'polypeptide(L)'
;MPSVKKPVQDTPATNECVFDTSAYKFTTEKLKKYDKDISFIWDGKNYQAIVKFPGNDTLWLHIGGCVDFSYTAIYSTDSSRYSDSAYLLKKAGWLAKNFLGGGFDSKYAECLAKNLYTRRTDDADSNSRAYNIINEDTSVTNKIYEPFSFELRGARAVITIGGYEN
;
A
#
# COMPACT_ATOMS: atom_id res chain seq x y z
N MET A 1 29.35 -55.54 -4.44
CA MET A 1 29.45 -54.07 -4.29
C MET A 1 28.05 -53.50 -4.30
N PRO A 2 27.65 -52.69 -3.29
CA PRO A 2 26.29 -52.21 -3.17
C PRO A 2 26.01 -51.13 -4.21
N SER A 3 24.86 -51.26 -4.89
CA SER A 3 24.35 -50.30 -5.86
C SER A 3 23.94 -49.02 -5.12
N VAL A 4 24.66 -47.94 -5.33
CA VAL A 4 24.32 -46.61 -4.79
C VAL A 4 23.06 -46.13 -5.51
N LYS A 5 21.94 -46.12 -4.80
CA LYS A 5 20.74 -45.41 -5.26
C LYS A 5 21.10 -43.94 -5.47
N LYS A 6 20.93 -43.43 -6.69
CA LYS A 6 20.98 -41.99 -6.95
C LYS A 6 20.02 -41.30 -5.97
N PRO A 7 20.41 -40.16 -5.36
CA PRO A 7 19.45 -39.37 -4.62
C PRO A 7 18.32 -38.98 -5.58
N VAL A 8 17.09 -39.22 -5.16
CA VAL A 8 15.92 -38.59 -5.77
C VAL A 8 16.20 -37.10 -5.67
N GLN A 9 16.41 -36.50 -6.83
CA GLN A 9 16.49 -35.06 -6.96
C GLN A 9 15.08 -34.58 -6.60
N ASP A 10 14.89 -34.14 -5.36
CA ASP A 10 13.73 -33.35 -4.99
C ASP A 10 13.75 -32.14 -5.94
N THR A 11 12.95 -32.25 -6.99
CA THR A 11 12.59 -31.10 -7.82
C THR A 11 12.17 -30.03 -6.83
N PRO A 12 12.84 -28.86 -6.75
CA PRO A 12 12.20 -27.76 -6.07
C PRO A 12 10.90 -27.56 -6.85
N ALA A 13 9.78 -27.87 -6.21
CA ALA A 13 8.48 -27.41 -6.67
C ALA A 13 8.67 -25.91 -6.85
N THR A 14 8.78 -25.52 -8.11
CA THR A 14 8.73 -24.15 -8.53
C THR A 14 7.43 -23.62 -7.99
N ASN A 15 7.49 -22.97 -6.82
CA ASN A 15 6.57 -21.91 -6.43
C ASN A 15 6.81 -20.72 -7.38
N GLU A 16 6.78 -21.00 -8.69
CA GLU A 16 6.65 -20.02 -9.75
C GLU A 16 5.23 -19.51 -9.64
N CYS A 17 5.03 -18.60 -8.68
CA CYS A 17 4.00 -17.60 -8.86
C CYS A 17 4.38 -16.89 -10.16
N VAL A 18 3.75 -17.28 -11.27
CA VAL A 18 3.99 -16.68 -12.58
C VAL A 18 3.40 -15.26 -12.49
N PHE A 19 4.24 -14.33 -12.07
CA PHE A 19 3.91 -12.98 -11.58
C PHE A 19 3.42 -12.00 -12.66
N ASP A 20 3.37 -12.40 -13.93
CA ASP A 20 3.13 -11.48 -15.01
C ASP A 20 1.68 -11.48 -15.48
N THR A 21 0.76 -10.91 -14.68
CA THR A 21 -0.46 -10.21 -15.19
C THR A 21 -1.37 -9.62 -14.10
N SER A 22 -1.24 -9.97 -12.81
CA SER A 22 -2.23 -9.51 -11.81
C SER A 22 -1.99 -8.07 -11.33
N ALA A 23 -0.80 -7.73 -10.83
CA ALA A 23 -0.59 -6.44 -10.18
C ALA A 23 -0.76 -5.25 -11.14
N TYR A 24 -0.20 -5.36 -12.35
CA TYR A 24 -0.41 -4.37 -13.41
C TYR A 24 -1.89 -4.21 -13.73
N LYS A 25 -2.62 -5.32 -13.93
CA LYS A 25 -4.05 -5.30 -14.25
C LYS A 25 -4.86 -4.65 -13.15
N PHE A 26 -4.76 -5.12 -11.91
CA PHE A 26 -5.55 -4.61 -10.79
C PHE A 26 -5.23 -3.14 -10.47
N THR A 27 -3.95 -2.77 -10.52
CA THR A 27 -3.51 -1.38 -10.34
C THR A 27 -4.07 -0.50 -11.46
N THR A 28 -3.96 -0.93 -12.71
CA THR A 28 -4.46 -0.19 -13.87
C THR A 28 -5.98 -0.03 -13.82
N GLU A 29 -6.73 -1.09 -13.53
CA GLU A 29 -8.19 -1.06 -13.40
C GLU A 29 -8.63 -0.08 -12.31
N LYS A 30 -7.96 -0.10 -11.14
CA LYS A 30 -8.26 0.84 -10.05
C LYS A 30 -8.00 2.29 -10.46
N LEU A 31 -6.86 2.56 -11.11
CA LEU A 31 -6.54 3.90 -11.61
C LEU A 31 -7.55 4.36 -12.67
N LYS A 32 -7.88 3.51 -13.64
CA LYS A 32 -8.84 3.82 -14.71
C LYS A 32 -10.27 3.98 -14.22
N LYS A 33 -10.63 3.35 -13.11
CA LYS A 33 -11.90 3.59 -12.41
C LYS A 33 -11.93 4.96 -11.72
N TYR A 34 -10.81 5.39 -11.14
CA TYR A 34 -10.67 6.71 -10.52
C TYR A 34 -10.73 7.83 -11.57
N ASP A 35 -9.97 7.69 -12.65
CA ASP A 35 -9.95 8.61 -13.77
C ASP A 35 -9.62 7.82 -15.06
N LYS A 36 -10.56 7.81 -16.02
CA LYS A 36 -10.42 7.04 -17.26
C LYS A 36 -9.22 7.51 -18.10
N ASP A 37 -8.86 8.77 -18.01
CA ASP A 37 -7.81 9.38 -18.81
C ASP A 37 -6.47 9.44 -18.07
N ILE A 38 -6.41 8.87 -16.85
CA ILE A 38 -5.19 8.87 -16.04
C ILE A 38 -4.02 8.24 -16.80
N SER A 39 -2.91 8.96 -16.82
CA SER A 39 -1.63 8.48 -17.33
C SER A 39 -0.71 8.12 -16.17
N PHE A 40 0.04 7.04 -16.32
CA PHE A 40 1.02 6.61 -15.32
C PHE A 40 2.20 5.90 -15.99
N ILE A 41 3.32 5.84 -15.28
CA ILE A 41 4.49 5.03 -15.65
C ILE A 41 4.44 3.75 -14.83
N TRP A 42 4.62 2.59 -15.47
CA TRP A 42 4.76 1.34 -14.74
C TRP A 42 6.21 1.11 -14.33
N ASP A 43 6.44 0.95 -13.02
CA ASP A 43 7.72 0.52 -12.47
C ASP A 43 7.70 -1.00 -12.28
N GLY A 44 8.20 -1.73 -13.28
CA GLY A 44 8.25 -3.19 -13.27
C GLY A 44 9.20 -3.79 -12.22
N LYS A 45 10.10 -2.99 -11.63
CA LYS A 45 11.00 -3.47 -10.58
C LYS A 45 10.27 -3.57 -9.24
N ASN A 46 9.47 -2.56 -8.91
CA ASN A 46 8.69 -2.51 -7.66
C ASN A 46 7.22 -2.89 -7.87
N TYR A 47 6.83 -3.29 -9.08
CA TYR A 47 5.47 -3.67 -9.47
C TYR A 47 4.41 -2.62 -9.09
N GLN A 48 4.68 -1.35 -9.36
CA GLN A 48 3.81 -0.24 -8.96
C GLN A 48 3.60 0.75 -10.11
N ALA A 49 2.43 1.37 -10.13
CA ALA A 49 2.15 2.49 -11.02
C ALA A 49 2.61 3.80 -10.38
N ILE A 50 3.28 4.64 -11.17
CA ILE A 50 3.73 5.98 -10.78
C ILE A 50 2.86 7.01 -11.50
N VAL A 51 1.99 7.67 -10.75
CA VAL A 51 1.11 8.73 -11.23
C VAL A 51 1.68 10.08 -10.82
N LYS A 52 1.85 11.00 -11.76
CA LYS A 52 2.21 12.39 -11.49
C LYS A 52 0.95 13.25 -11.49
N PHE A 53 0.72 13.98 -10.40
CA PHE A 53 -0.35 14.95 -10.28
C PHE A 53 0.17 16.38 -10.48
N PRO A 54 -0.72 17.36 -10.73
CA PRO A 54 -0.34 18.77 -10.75
C PRO A 54 0.39 19.20 -9.46
N GLY A 55 1.30 20.17 -9.56
CA GLY A 55 2.07 20.64 -8.41
C GLY A 55 3.22 19.71 -7.98
N ASN A 56 3.67 18.81 -8.87
CA ASN A 56 4.73 17.84 -8.62
C ASN A 56 4.38 16.79 -7.54
N ASP A 57 3.11 16.61 -7.22
CA ASP A 57 2.64 15.51 -6.37
C ASP A 57 2.78 14.17 -7.11
N THR A 58 3.07 13.10 -6.38
CA THR A 58 3.28 11.77 -6.99
C THR A 58 2.65 10.69 -6.14
N LEU A 59 1.95 9.76 -6.79
CA LEU A 59 1.42 8.55 -6.19
C LEU A 59 2.17 7.34 -6.75
N TRP A 60 2.68 6.49 -5.86
CA TRP A 60 3.07 5.12 -6.17
C TRP A 60 1.97 4.21 -5.66
N LEU A 61 1.40 3.40 -6.55
CA LEU A 61 0.29 2.51 -6.22
C LEU A 61 0.67 1.08 -6.60
N HIS A 62 0.57 0.19 -5.62
CA HIS A 62 0.67 -1.25 -5.81
C HIS A 62 -0.65 -1.90 -5.37
N ILE A 63 -1.22 -2.73 -6.23
CA ILE A 63 -2.37 -3.57 -5.89
C ILE A 63 -2.12 -4.95 -6.46
N GLY A 64 -2.02 -5.95 -5.60
CA GLY A 64 -1.76 -7.33 -5.98
C GLY A 64 -0.90 -8.05 -4.94
N GLY A 65 -0.52 -9.27 -5.27
CA GLY A 65 0.27 -10.14 -4.41
C GLY A 65 -0.08 -11.61 -4.65
N CYS A 66 0.67 -12.50 -4.04
CA CYS A 66 0.61 -13.93 -4.32
C CYS A 66 0.12 -14.73 -3.12
N VAL A 67 0.82 -14.61 -1.99
CA VAL A 67 0.40 -15.19 -0.71
C VAL A 67 -0.64 -14.28 -0.08
N ASP A 68 -0.29 -13.00 0.06
CA ASP A 68 -1.18 -11.96 0.56
C ASP A 68 -1.54 -11.02 -0.59
N PHE A 69 -2.82 -10.71 -0.77
CA PHE A 69 -3.27 -9.73 -1.76
C PHE A 69 -3.21 -8.32 -1.15
N SER A 70 -2.19 -7.55 -1.52
CA SER A 70 -1.89 -6.26 -0.91
C SER A 70 -2.44 -5.06 -1.68
N TYR A 71 -2.70 -3.99 -0.94
CA TYR A 71 -3.01 -2.67 -1.44
C TYR A 71 -2.05 -1.71 -0.73
N THR A 72 -1.17 -1.03 -1.49
CA THR A 72 -0.23 -0.06 -0.94
C THR A 72 -0.26 1.21 -1.76
N ALA A 73 -0.49 2.34 -1.11
CA ALA A 73 -0.42 3.66 -1.70
C ALA A 73 0.60 4.52 -0.97
N ILE A 74 1.54 5.08 -1.72
CA ILE A 74 2.52 6.04 -1.23
C ILE A 74 2.27 7.35 -1.98
N TYR A 75 2.01 8.44 -1.27
CA TYR A 75 1.78 9.75 -1.85
C TYR A 75 2.83 10.73 -1.37
N SER A 76 3.54 11.35 -2.30
CA SER A 76 4.51 12.39 -2.03
C SER A 76 3.97 13.75 -2.45
N THR A 77 4.14 14.73 -1.58
CA THR A 77 3.76 16.14 -1.79
C THR A 77 4.83 17.07 -1.23
N ASP A 78 4.62 18.37 -1.36
CA ASP A 78 5.54 19.40 -0.87
C ASP A 78 5.80 19.27 0.65
N SER A 79 7.05 19.48 1.08
CA SER A 79 7.45 19.36 2.49
C SER A 79 6.69 20.31 3.42
N SER A 80 6.22 21.47 2.93
CA SER A 80 5.42 22.41 3.74
C SER A 80 4.12 21.79 4.25
N ARG A 81 3.64 20.71 3.62
CA ARG A 81 2.46 19.96 4.07
C ARG A 81 2.73 19.07 5.27
N TYR A 82 3.99 18.78 5.60
CA TYR A 82 4.31 17.87 6.69
C TYR A 82 3.79 18.37 8.05
N SER A 83 3.87 19.66 8.33
CA SER A 83 3.33 20.22 9.59
C SER A 83 1.80 20.29 9.63
N ASP A 84 1.11 20.15 8.50
CA ASP A 84 -0.35 20.24 8.38
C ASP A 84 -1.00 18.86 8.56
N SER A 85 -1.20 18.45 9.81
CA SER A 85 -1.82 17.16 10.14
C SER A 85 -3.21 17.00 9.54
N ALA A 86 -4.00 18.07 9.43
CA ALA A 86 -5.35 18.02 8.87
C ALA A 86 -5.31 17.71 7.36
N TYR A 87 -4.39 18.34 6.63
CA TYR A 87 -4.14 18.01 5.22
C TYR A 87 -3.69 16.56 5.05
N LEU A 88 -2.72 16.11 5.85
CA LEU A 88 -2.16 14.75 5.75
C LEU A 88 -3.22 13.68 6.01
N LEU A 89 -4.01 13.83 7.07
CA LEU A 89 -5.11 12.91 7.39
C LEU A 89 -6.18 12.91 6.30
N LYS A 90 -6.59 14.09 5.83
CA LYS A 90 -7.55 14.21 4.72
C LYS A 90 -7.02 13.53 3.46
N LYS A 91 -5.73 13.67 3.16
CA LYS A 91 -5.10 13.07 2.00
C LYS A 91 -4.97 11.55 2.15
N ALA A 92 -4.61 11.04 3.33
CA ALA A 92 -4.63 9.61 3.63
C ALA A 92 -6.02 9.00 3.46
N GLY A 93 -7.08 9.67 3.96
CA GLY A 93 -8.46 9.23 3.76
C GLY A 93 -8.87 9.24 2.28
N TRP A 94 -8.42 10.23 1.52
CA TRP A 94 -8.60 10.26 0.07
C TRP A 94 -7.87 9.11 -0.63
N LEU A 95 -6.64 8.78 -0.23
CA LEU A 95 -5.90 7.63 -0.79
C LEU A 95 -6.64 6.32 -0.55
N ALA A 96 -7.05 6.08 0.71
CA ALA A 96 -7.84 4.91 1.08
C ALA A 96 -9.06 4.76 0.18
N LYS A 97 -9.93 5.78 0.20
CA LYS A 97 -11.22 5.77 -0.50
C LYS A 97 -11.11 5.51 -2.00
N ASN A 98 -10.06 6.00 -2.63
CA ASN A 98 -9.92 5.91 -4.08
C ASN A 98 -9.10 4.69 -4.53
N PHE A 99 -8.13 4.23 -3.73
CA PHE A 99 -7.12 3.29 -4.20
C PHE A 99 -7.01 1.98 -3.42
N LEU A 100 -7.34 1.92 -2.13
CA LEU A 100 -7.33 0.65 -1.39
C LEU A 100 -8.65 -0.06 -1.69
N GLY A 101 -8.65 -1.22 -2.36
CA GLY A 101 -9.85 -1.97 -2.73
C GLY A 101 -10.36 -2.84 -1.59
N GLY A 102 -11.15 -3.88 -1.90
CA GLY A 102 -11.45 -4.94 -0.94
C GLY A 102 -12.15 -4.51 0.35
N GLY A 103 -12.79 -3.34 0.44
CA GLY A 103 -13.35 -2.81 1.69
C GLY A 103 -12.34 -2.06 2.57
N PHE A 104 -11.06 -2.01 2.20
CA PHE A 104 -10.10 -1.07 2.79
C PHE A 104 -10.47 0.38 2.44
N ASP A 105 -11.04 0.63 1.25
CA ASP A 105 -11.54 1.95 0.84
C ASP A 105 -12.55 2.54 1.82
N SER A 106 -13.50 1.75 2.28
CA SER A 106 -14.53 2.21 3.21
C SER A 106 -14.03 2.24 4.65
N LYS A 107 -13.47 1.13 5.15
CA LYS A 107 -13.13 1.01 6.57
C LYS A 107 -11.95 1.89 6.97
N TYR A 108 -10.91 1.95 6.15
CA TYR A 108 -9.73 2.79 6.46
C TYR A 108 -10.10 4.27 6.42
N ALA A 109 -10.89 4.69 5.42
CA ALA A 109 -11.39 6.06 5.35
C ALA A 109 -12.33 6.40 6.52
N GLU A 110 -13.17 5.46 6.95
CA GLU A 110 -14.02 5.62 8.15
C GLU A 110 -13.19 5.79 9.42
N CYS A 111 -12.21 4.92 9.65
CA CYS A 111 -11.33 5.00 10.83
C CYS A 111 -10.60 6.35 10.88
N LEU A 112 -10.09 6.83 9.75
CA LEU A 112 -9.46 8.15 9.67
C LEU A 112 -10.45 9.30 9.95
N ALA A 113 -11.69 9.21 9.45
CA ALA A 113 -12.71 10.23 9.66
C ALA A 113 -13.23 10.27 11.12
N LYS A 114 -13.25 9.13 11.80
CA LYS A 114 -13.71 9.00 13.20
C LYS A 114 -12.58 9.11 14.22
N ASN A 115 -11.34 9.36 13.78
CA ASN A 115 -10.15 9.36 14.63
C ASN A 115 -9.91 8.01 15.36
N LEU A 116 -10.26 6.89 14.74
CA LEU A 116 -10.04 5.55 15.27
C LEU A 116 -8.63 5.06 14.90
N TYR A 117 -7.63 5.75 15.44
CA TYR A 117 -6.23 5.40 15.27
C TYR A 117 -5.41 5.89 16.47
N THR A 118 -4.30 5.21 16.76
CA THR A 118 -3.36 5.60 17.82
C THR A 118 -1.98 5.85 17.24
N ARG A 119 -1.34 6.93 17.69
CA ARG A 119 0.04 7.20 17.31
C ARG A 119 0.95 6.14 17.92
N ARG A 120 1.84 5.59 17.11
CA ARG A 120 2.91 4.72 17.54
C ARG A 120 3.95 5.51 18.33
N THR A 121 4.34 5.00 19.49
CA THR A 121 5.34 5.62 20.38
C THR A 121 6.73 5.01 20.24
N ASP A 122 6.83 3.90 19.50
CA ASP A 122 8.08 3.21 19.19
C ASP A 122 8.82 3.83 17.99
N ASP A 123 8.20 4.78 17.29
CA ASP A 123 8.80 5.55 16.21
C ASP A 123 9.40 6.85 16.75
N ALA A 124 10.71 6.82 17.06
CA ALA A 124 11.43 7.93 17.68
C ALA A 124 11.95 8.99 16.67
N ASP A 125 11.76 8.78 15.37
CA ASP A 125 12.20 9.72 14.35
C ASP A 125 11.27 10.95 14.31
N SER A 126 11.81 12.14 14.57
CA SER A 126 11.08 13.40 14.43
C SER A 126 10.51 13.64 13.02
N ASN A 127 11.10 13.01 12.01
CA ASN A 127 10.67 13.06 10.62
C ASN A 127 9.68 11.95 10.26
N SER A 128 9.24 11.13 11.21
CA SER A 128 8.23 10.09 11.01
C SER A 128 7.12 10.17 12.05
N ARG A 129 5.89 9.92 11.61
CA ARG A 129 4.72 9.72 12.47
C ARG A 129 3.94 8.54 11.95
N ALA A 130 4.07 7.39 12.60
CA ALA A 130 3.26 6.22 12.31
C ALA A 130 2.04 6.10 13.23
N TYR A 131 0.97 5.51 12.72
CA TYR A 131 -0.31 5.35 13.42
C TYR A 131 -0.89 3.97 13.14
N ASN A 132 -1.36 3.30 14.19
CA ASN A 132 -2.11 2.06 14.08
C ASN A 132 -3.59 2.37 13.88
N ILE A 133 -4.24 1.69 12.92
CA ILE A 133 -5.68 1.74 12.79
C ILE A 133 -6.31 0.91 13.90
N ILE A 134 -7.31 1.47 14.56
CA ILE A 134 -8.15 0.72 15.50
C ILE A 134 -9.32 0.17 14.69
N ASN A 135 -9.26 -1.12 14.36
CA ASN A 135 -10.42 -1.84 13.84
C ASN A 135 -11.13 -2.55 14.99
N GLU A 136 -12.28 -2.02 15.41
CA GLU A 136 -13.11 -2.60 16.46
C GLU A 136 -13.86 -3.86 15.98
N ASP A 137 -13.97 -4.06 14.65
CA ASP A 137 -14.62 -5.23 14.07
C ASP A 137 -13.60 -6.36 13.88
N THR A 138 -13.56 -7.25 14.87
CA THR A 138 -12.69 -8.44 14.89
C THR A 138 -13.31 -9.63 14.15
N SER A 139 -14.52 -9.51 13.59
CA SER A 139 -15.16 -10.59 12.84
C SER A 139 -14.55 -10.81 11.46
N VAL A 140 -13.88 -9.78 10.92
CA VAL A 140 -13.14 -9.86 9.66
C VAL A 140 -11.69 -10.25 9.95
N THR A 141 -11.38 -11.53 9.80
CA THR A 141 -10.06 -12.08 10.18
C THR A 141 -9.06 -12.16 9.03
N ASN A 142 -9.54 -12.10 7.78
CA ASN A 142 -8.69 -12.21 6.59
C ASN A 142 -8.21 -10.86 6.06
N LYS A 143 -8.54 -9.73 6.72
CA LYS A 143 -8.09 -8.39 6.30
C LYS A 143 -7.21 -7.77 7.37
N ILE A 144 -5.99 -7.45 6.99
CA ILE A 144 -5.03 -6.80 7.87
C ILE A 144 -4.85 -5.35 7.42
N TYR A 145 -5.18 -4.42 8.32
CA TYR A 145 -5.01 -2.99 8.11
C TYR A 145 -3.60 -2.62 8.56
N GLU A 146 -2.72 -2.29 7.62
CA GLU A 146 -1.37 -1.87 7.98
C GLU A 146 -1.39 -0.47 8.64
N PRO A 147 -0.43 -0.17 9.52
CA PRO A 147 -0.23 1.18 10.01
C PRO A 147 -0.06 2.18 8.86
N PHE A 148 -0.59 3.39 9.00
CA PHE A 148 -0.26 4.49 8.09
C PHE A 148 0.84 5.36 8.69
N SER A 149 1.64 6.00 7.83
CA SER A 149 2.70 6.91 8.25
C SER A 149 2.67 8.23 7.51
N PHE A 150 3.18 9.26 8.17
CA PHE A 150 3.58 10.52 7.58
C PHE A 150 5.06 10.75 7.80
N GLU A 151 5.80 10.98 6.73
CA GLU A 151 7.26 11.13 6.78
C GLU A 151 7.72 12.40 6.07
N LEU A 152 8.82 12.99 6.55
CA LEU A 152 9.54 14.04 5.85
C LEU A 152 10.80 13.45 5.19
N ARG A 153 10.80 13.35 3.86
CA ARG A 153 11.91 12.81 3.07
C ARG A 153 12.50 13.92 2.19
N GLY A 154 13.52 14.60 2.70
CA GLY A 154 14.12 15.75 2.04
C GLY A 154 13.09 16.87 1.83
N ALA A 155 12.91 17.31 0.57
CA ALA A 155 11.94 18.36 0.21
C ALA A 155 10.48 17.85 0.09
N ARG A 156 10.16 16.67 0.61
CA ARG A 156 8.86 16.02 0.39
C ARG A 156 8.22 15.54 1.69
N ALA A 157 6.93 15.80 1.83
CA ALA A 157 6.07 15.09 2.77
C ALA A 157 5.55 13.82 2.09
N VAL A 158 5.64 12.68 2.76
CA VAL A 158 5.24 11.36 2.23
C VAL A 158 4.17 10.77 3.12
N ILE A 159 3.12 10.24 2.51
CA ILE A 159 2.03 9.52 3.17
C ILE A 159 2.11 8.08 2.69
N THR A 160 2.17 7.14 3.60
CA THR A 160 2.11 5.70 3.30
C THR A 160 0.86 5.12 3.95
N ILE A 161 0.09 4.35 3.18
CA ILE A 161 -1.12 3.68 3.65
C ILE A 161 -1.26 2.35 2.91
N GLY A 162 -1.65 1.30 3.63
CA GLY A 162 -1.83 0.00 3.03
C GLY A 162 -2.62 -1.00 3.87
N GLY A 163 -2.74 -2.20 3.32
CA GLY A 163 -3.44 -3.33 3.92
C GLY A 163 -3.35 -4.53 2.99
N TYR A 164 -3.61 -5.72 3.52
CA TYR A 164 -3.58 -6.94 2.73
C TYR A 164 -4.64 -7.95 3.16
N GLU A 165 -5.03 -8.79 2.22
CA GLU A 165 -5.95 -9.91 2.41
C GLU A 165 -5.16 -11.23 2.42
N ASN A 166 -5.40 -12.08 3.42
CA ASN A 166 -4.86 -13.45 3.52
C ASN A 166 -5.81 -14.47 2.89
#